data_AF-A0AB73KHB7-F1
#
_entry.id   AF-A0AB73KHB7-F1
#
_cell.length_a   1.000
_cell.length_b   1.000
_cell.length_c   1.000
_cell.angle_alpha   90.00
_cell.angle_beta   90.00
_cell.angle_gamma   90.00
#
_symmetry.space_group_name_H-M   'P 1'
#
loop_
_entity.id
_entity.type
_entity.pdbx_description
1 polymer ?
#
loop_
_entity_poly.entity_id
_entity_poly.type
_entity_poly.pdbx_seq_one_letter_code
_entity_poly.pdbx_strand_id
1 'polypeptide(L)'
;MSGSPIHNRIVVGVDGSESSRAALRWAAAEAVTRRAELVAVHAWEPSGAFLAPYAPRPVGHTPAEERARAGDVLRASVRQALGPRPGVGVRLVLVEGRASPALLAQAQHALLLALGHRVPASRLLPALGPVPRDCVRHSPCPVVTVPAATGRPAPAAEDGPAGPPGRAAWPLSARNAPSEAGDEGAPPAVVLPGSAARVQRETRETPS
;
A
#
# COMPACT_ATOMS: atom_id res chain seq x y z
N MET A 1 -27.09 7.12 -10.39
CA MET A 1 -25.86 6.57 -9.79
C MET A 1 -24.78 7.62 -9.93
N SER A 2 -24.66 8.51 -8.95
CA SER A 2 -23.63 9.55 -8.97
C SER A 2 -22.29 8.86 -8.76
N GLY A 3 -21.44 8.83 -9.78
CA GLY A 3 -20.06 8.41 -9.62
C GLY A 3 -19.39 9.43 -8.71
N SER A 4 -19.25 9.12 -7.42
CA SER A 4 -18.47 9.97 -6.52
C SER A 4 -17.09 10.13 -7.14
N PRO A 5 -16.53 11.35 -7.19
CA PRO A 5 -15.22 11.58 -7.79
C PRO A 5 -14.21 10.70 -7.07
N ILE A 6 -13.72 9.66 -7.76
CA ILE A 6 -12.54 8.92 -7.33
C ILE A 6 -11.42 9.94 -7.37
N HIS A 7 -10.88 10.27 -6.20
CA HIS A 7 -9.75 11.16 -6.13
C HIS A 7 -8.55 10.36 -6.63
N ASN A 8 -7.78 10.93 -7.55
CA ASN A 8 -6.60 10.26 -8.11
C ASN A 8 -5.46 10.23 -7.08
N ARG A 9 -5.65 9.47 -6.01
CA ARG A 9 -4.76 9.39 -4.85
C ARG A 9 -4.53 7.94 -4.41
N ILE A 10 -3.31 7.66 -4.01
CA ILE A 10 -2.89 6.41 -3.39
C ILE A 10 -2.61 6.68 -1.92
N VAL A 11 -3.24 5.92 -1.03
CA VAL A 11 -3.05 6.06 0.42
C VAL A 11 -2.04 5.03 0.89
N VAL A 12 -1.13 5.41 1.79
CA VAL A 12 -0.18 4.49 2.41
C VAL A 12 -0.10 4.70 3.91
N GLY A 13 -0.18 3.61 4.67
CA GLY A 13 0.00 3.63 6.12
C GLY A 13 1.48 3.61 6.51
N VAL A 14 1.87 4.55 7.37
CA VAL A 14 3.25 4.73 7.85
C VAL A 14 3.27 4.60 9.37
N ASP A 15 4.16 3.76 9.90
CA ASP A 15 4.36 3.54 11.35
C ASP A 15 5.84 3.62 11.77
N GLY A 16 6.75 3.96 10.84
CA GLY A 16 8.20 4.00 11.07
C GLY A 16 8.93 2.67 10.88
N SER A 17 8.19 1.55 10.78
CA SER A 17 8.77 0.24 10.53
C SER A 17 9.38 0.13 9.12
N GLU A 18 10.32 -0.80 8.92
CA GLU A 18 10.87 -1.07 7.59
C GLU A 18 9.79 -1.59 6.62
N SER A 19 8.82 -2.38 7.10
CA SER A 19 7.67 -2.80 6.29
C SER A 19 6.84 -1.62 5.80
N SER A 20 6.63 -0.59 6.63
CA SER A 20 5.90 0.61 6.19
C SER A 20 6.71 1.45 5.19
N ARG A 21 8.04 1.53 5.36
CA ARG A 21 8.93 2.17 4.39
C ARG A 21 8.97 1.43 3.05
N ALA A 22 8.95 0.09 3.07
CA ALA A 22 8.83 -0.71 1.85
C ALA A 22 7.50 -0.46 1.14
N ALA A 23 6.38 -0.42 1.89
CA ALA A 23 5.08 -0.06 1.34
C ALA A 23 5.07 1.35 0.76
N LEU A 24 5.75 2.30 1.40
CA LEU A 24 5.88 3.68 0.93
C LEU A 24 6.64 3.79 -0.39
N ARG A 25 7.75 3.05 -0.55
CA ARG A 25 8.49 2.97 -1.82
C ARG A 25 7.63 2.39 -2.93
N TRP A 26 6.93 1.29 -2.66
CA TRP A 26 6.04 0.65 -3.62
C TRP A 26 4.89 1.58 -4.04
N ALA A 27 4.22 2.21 -3.07
CA ALA A 27 3.12 3.13 -3.32
C ALA A 27 3.56 4.36 -4.11
N ALA A 28 4.77 4.87 -3.87
CA ALA A 28 5.33 5.98 -4.64
C ALA A 28 5.57 5.61 -6.11
N ALA A 29 6.13 4.42 -6.38
CA ALA A 29 6.31 3.93 -7.74
C ALA A 29 4.95 3.78 -8.46
N GLU A 30 3.96 3.23 -7.78
CA GLU A 30 2.60 3.09 -8.33
C GLU A 30 1.94 4.45 -8.58
N ALA A 31 2.16 5.42 -7.70
CA ALA A 31 1.62 6.77 -7.83
C ALA A 31 2.22 7.51 -9.04
N VAL A 32 3.51 7.31 -9.33
CA VAL A 32 4.14 7.82 -10.57
C VAL A 32 3.47 7.21 -11.80
N THR A 33 3.33 5.88 -11.84
CA THR A 33 2.70 5.16 -12.96
C THR A 33 1.27 5.61 -13.23
N ARG A 34 0.50 5.84 -12.16
CA ARG A 34 -0.92 6.25 -12.25
C ARG A 34 -1.13 7.76 -12.30
N ARG A 35 -0.04 8.56 -12.28
CA ARG A 35 -0.08 10.03 -12.15
C ARG A 35 -0.96 10.49 -10.97
N ALA A 36 -0.91 9.75 -9.87
CA ALA A 36 -1.73 9.96 -8.69
C ALA A 36 -0.95 10.69 -7.59
N GLU A 37 -1.64 11.40 -6.70
CA GLU A 37 -1.06 11.94 -5.47
C GLU A 37 -0.78 10.80 -4.49
N LEU A 38 0.39 10.81 -3.83
CA LEU A 38 0.69 9.89 -2.74
C LEU A 38 0.31 10.52 -1.40
N VAL A 39 -0.57 9.87 -0.64
CA VAL A 39 -1.01 10.31 0.69
C VAL A 39 -0.42 9.40 1.75
N ALA A 40 0.61 9.87 2.45
CA ALA A 40 1.25 9.15 3.55
C ALA A 40 0.55 9.46 4.87
N VAL A 41 -0.09 8.45 5.45
CA VAL A 41 -0.91 8.58 6.66
C VAL A 41 -0.19 7.93 7.84
N HIS A 42 0.06 8.71 8.89
CA HIS A 42 0.49 8.19 10.19
C HIS A 42 -0.60 8.47 11.22
N ALA A 43 -1.11 7.39 11.82
CA ALA A 43 -2.02 7.47 12.95
C ALA A 43 -1.23 7.31 14.25
N TRP A 44 -1.50 8.18 15.22
CA TRP A 44 -0.83 8.17 16.52
C TRP A 44 -1.86 8.32 17.63
N GLU A 45 -1.59 7.73 18.79
CA GLU A 45 -2.47 7.80 19.95
C GLU A 45 -1.67 8.44 21.10
N PRO A 46 -2.26 9.41 21.84
CA PRO A 46 -1.58 10.03 22.96
C PRO A 46 -1.21 9.00 24.03
N SER A 47 -0.12 9.25 24.77
CA SER A 47 0.22 8.38 25.90
C SER A 47 -0.92 8.41 26.91
N GLY A 48 -1.41 7.22 27.24
CA GLY A 48 -2.55 7.05 28.13
C GLY A 48 -3.91 6.99 27.46
N ALA A 49 -4.01 6.98 26.12
CA ALA A 49 -5.27 6.80 25.40
C ALA A 49 -6.03 5.51 25.77
N PHE A 50 -5.33 4.50 26.31
CA PHE A 50 -5.90 3.23 26.79
C PHE A 50 -5.94 3.10 28.31
N LEU A 51 -5.60 4.15 29.05
CA LEU A 51 -5.65 4.14 30.50
C LEU A 51 -7.08 4.43 30.98
N ALA A 52 -7.44 3.82 32.12
CA ALA A 52 -8.70 4.11 32.77
C ALA A 52 -8.77 5.60 33.17
N PRO A 53 -9.96 6.22 33.24
CA PRO A 53 -10.09 7.66 33.55
C PRO A 53 -9.43 8.10 34.87
N TYR A 54 -9.29 7.16 35.81
CA TYR A 54 -8.69 7.36 37.13
C TYR A 54 -7.20 6.99 37.20
N ALA A 55 -6.63 6.42 36.14
CA ALA A 55 -5.22 6.05 36.14
C ALA A 55 -4.34 7.31 35.98
N PRO A 56 -3.23 7.41 36.72
CA PRO A 56 -2.31 8.54 36.57
C PRO A 56 -1.80 8.57 35.13
N ARG A 57 -1.92 9.72 34.47
CA ARG A 57 -1.33 9.91 33.13
C ARG A 57 0.18 9.78 33.25
N PRO A 58 0.85 9.09 32.31
CA PRO A 58 2.31 9.05 32.26
C PRO A 58 2.83 10.49 32.23
N VAL A 59 3.61 10.84 33.25
CA VAL A 59 4.27 12.15 33.33
C VAL A 59 5.50 12.06 32.45
N GLY A 60 5.63 12.93 31.44
CA GLY A 60 6.84 12.95 30.63
C GLY A 60 6.75 13.68 29.30
N HIS A 61 5.57 13.70 28.65
CA HIS A 61 5.37 14.43 27.41
C HIS A 61 4.00 15.11 27.36
N THR A 62 3.97 16.35 26.87
CA THR A 62 2.72 17.03 26.56
C THR A 62 2.10 16.46 25.28
N PRO A 63 0.76 16.54 25.10
CA PRO A 63 0.13 16.12 23.85
C PRO A 63 0.72 16.79 22.59
N ALA A 64 1.21 18.03 22.73
CA ALA A 64 1.86 18.74 21.64
C ALA A 64 3.22 18.12 21.27
N GLU A 65 4.01 17.69 22.25
CA GLU A 65 5.29 17.00 22.02
C GLU A 65 5.09 15.62 21.39
N GLU A 66 4.08 14.88 21.83
CA GLU A 66 3.73 13.57 21.24
C GLU A 66 3.30 13.71 19.77
N ARG A 67 2.45 14.70 19.48
CA ARG A 67 2.06 15.04 18.12
C ARG A 67 3.26 15.45 17.27
N ALA A 68 4.17 16.27 17.81
CA ALA A 68 5.37 16.69 17.11
C ALA A 68 6.26 15.47 16.77
N ARG A 69 6.47 14.59 17.74
CA ARG A 69 7.25 13.34 17.57
C ARG A 69 6.62 12.41 16.54
N ALA A 70 5.30 12.24 16.55
CA ALA A 70 4.60 11.46 15.54
C ALA A 70 4.75 12.08 14.14
N GLY A 71 4.71 13.41 14.04
CA GLY A 71 5.03 14.14 12.82
C GLY A 71 6.47 13.91 12.33
N ASP A 72 7.43 13.86 13.25
CA ASP A 72 8.83 13.55 12.92
C ASP A 72 9.01 12.12 12.42
N VAL A 73 8.33 11.14 13.02
CA VAL A 73 8.32 9.76 12.53
C VAL A 73 7.83 9.68 11.09
N LEU A 74 6.71 10.35 10.77
CA LEU A 74 6.17 10.40 9.42
C LEU A 74 7.16 11.05 8.44
N ARG A 75 7.68 12.24 8.76
CA ARG A 75 8.65 12.96 7.91
C ARG A 75 9.93 12.16 7.70
N ALA A 76 10.47 11.58 8.77
CA ALA A 76 11.69 10.77 8.71
C ALA A 76 11.49 9.52 7.85
N SER A 77 10.35 8.84 8.00
CA SER A 77 10.03 7.65 7.21
C SER A 77 9.94 7.96 5.71
N VAL A 78 9.31 9.08 5.36
CA VAL A 78 9.19 9.54 3.97
C VAL A 78 10.54 9.90 3.39
N ARG A 79 11.35 10.67 4.13
CA ARG A 79 12.72 11.03 3.71
C ARG A 79 13.61 9.80 3.56
N GLN A 80 13.54 8.84 4.47
CA GLN A 80 14.33 7.60 4.40
C GLN A 80 13.90 6.70 3.24
N ALA A 81 12.60 6.65 2.93
CA ALA A 81 12.08 5.79 1.88
C ALA A 81 12.25 6.38 0.47
N LEU A 82 12.00 7.68 0.31
CA LEU A 82 11.87 8.33 -1.00
C LEU A 82 12.98 9.35 -1.30
N GLY A 83 13.85 9.65 -0.32
CA GLY A 83 14.89 10.67 -0.45
C GLY A 83 14.36 12.10 -0.38
N PRO A 84 15.21 13.10 -0.65
CA PRO A 84 14.87 14.52 -0.51
C PRO A 84 14.01 15.07 -1.65
N ARG A 85 13.97 14.41 -2.81
CA ARG A 85 13.22 14.82 -4.00
C ARG A 85 12.43 13.64 -4.57
N PRO A 86 11.28 13.31 -3.99
CA PRO A 86 10.42 12.27 -4.53
C PRO A 86 9.91 12.68 -5.92
N GLY A 87 9.89 11.74 -6.87
CA GLY A 87 9.33 11.96 -8.22
C GLY A 87 7.80 12.06 -8.27
N VAL A 88 7.14 12.17 -7.10
CA VAL A 88 5.69 12.21 -6.94
C VAL A 88 5.31 13.23 -5.86
N GLY A 89 4.15 13.87 -6.00
CA GLY A 89 3.59 14.72 -4.96
C GLY A 89 3.22 13.88 -3.73
N VAL A 90 3.86 14.15 -2.59
CA VAL A 90 3.61 13.46 -1.32
C VAL A 90 2.90 14.38 -0.34
N ARG A 91 1.68 14.02 0.04
CA ARG A 91 0.92 14.68 1.11
C ARG A 91 1.06 13.91 2.41
N LEU A 92 1.54 14.59 3.44
CA LEU A 92 1.69 14.03 4.79
C LEU A 92 0.43 14.28 5.59
N VAL A 93 -0.14 13.22 6.15
CA VAL A 93 -1.35 13.27 6.96
C VAL A 93 -1.07 12.63 8.30
N LEU A 94 -1.16 13.43 9.36
CA LEU A 94 -1.03 12.98 10.74
C LEU A 94 -2.42 12.97 11.37
N VAL A 95 -2.86 11.81 11.86
CA VAL A 95 -4.19 11.62 12.46
C VAL A 95 -4.03 11.17 13.90
N GLU A 96 -4.71 11.86 14.81
CA GLU A 96 -4.83 11.39 16.19
C GLU A 96 -5.92 10.32 16.28
N GLY A 97 -5.60 9.16 16.83
CA GLY A 97 -6.49 8.03 17.00
C GLY A 97 -5.96 6.73 16.41
N ARG A 98 -6.84 5.72 16.38
CA ARG A 98 -6.50 4.36 15.95
C ARG A 98 -6.16 4.30 14.46
N ALA A 99 -5.17 3.46 14.13
CA ALA A 99 -4.68 3.30 12.78
C ALA A 99 -5.74 2.79 11.78
N SER A 100 -6.47 1.71 12.09
CA SER A 100 -7.43 1.14 11.12
C SER A 100 -8.53 2.16 10.73
N PRO A 101 -9.24 2.82 11.67
CA PRO A 101 -10.24 3.84 11.31
C PRO A 101 -9.64 5.03 10.55
N ALA A 102 -8.47 5.52 10.97
CA ALA A 102 -7.80 6.65 10.31
C ALA A 102 -7.45 6.31 8.84
N LEU A 103 -6.93 5.12 8.59
CA LEU A 103 -6.58 4.65 7.24
C LEU A 103 -7.83 4.43 6.38
N LEU A 104 -8.88 3.81 6.93
CA LEU A 104 -10.14 3.56 6.24
C LEU A 104 -10.85 4.87 5.85
N ALA A 105 -10.79 5.90 6.70
CA ALA A 105 -11.32 7.21 6.39
C ALA A 105 -10.58 7.86 5.21
N GLN A 106 -9.24 7.74 5.17
CA GLN A 106 -8.45 8.27 4.05
C GLN A 106 -8.59 7.46 2.77
N ALA A 107 -8.84 6.16 2.88
CA ALA A 107 -9.07 5.24 1.77
C ALA A 107 -10.38 5.52 1.02
N GLN A 108 -11.32 6.28 1.61
CA GLN A 108 -12.52 6.71 0.90
C GLN A 108 -12.13 7.45 -0.38
N HIS A 109 -12.67 6.99 -1.52
CA HIS A 109 -12.38 7.52 -2.85
C HIS A 109 -10.90 7.47 -3.29
N ALA A 110 -10.05 6.69 -2.61
CA ALA A 110 -8.69 6.43 -3.05
C ALA A 110 -8.67 5.33 -4.12
N LEU A 111 -7.63 5.35 -4.97
CA LEU A 111 -7.40 4.28 -5.94
C LEU A 111 -7.00 2.96 -5.28
N LEU A 112 -6.19 3.04 -4.22
CA LEU A 112 -5.77 1.91 -3.41
C LEU A 112 -5.20 2.37 -2.06
N LEU A 113 -5.13 1.42 -1.12
CA LEU A 113 -4.50 1.55 0.19
C LEU A 113 -3.31 0.58 0.29
N ALA A 114 -2.10 1.10 0.48
CA ALA A 114 -0.88 0.31 0.66
C ALA A 114 -0.51 0.21 2.16
N LEU A 115 -0.18 -0.99 2.63
CA LEU A 115 0.18 -1.25 4.02
C LEU A 115 1.40 -2.16 4.11
N GLY A 116 2.29 -1.86 5.05
CA GLY A 116 3.38 -2.75 5.39
C GLY A 116 2.89 -3.95 6.20
N HIS A 117 3.44 -5.14 5.96
CA HIS A 117 3.33 -6.25 6.89
C HIS A 117 4.69 -6.87 7.17
N ARG A 118 4.81 -7.49 8.35
CA ARG A 118 6.01 -8.23 8.72
C ARG A 118 5.79 -9.70 8.35
N VAL A 119 6.81 -10.32 7.78
CA VAL A 119 6.88 -11.78 7.67
C VAL A 119 7.94 -12.23 8.68
N PRO A 120 7.55 -12.89 9.78
CA PRO A 120 8.52 -13.47 10.70
C PRO A 120 9.37 -14.51 9.96
N ALA A 121 10.69 -14.48 10.13
CA ALA A 121 11.61 -15.41 9.46
C ALA A 121 11.34 -16.90 9.81
N SER A 122 10.62 -17.17 10.91
CA SER A 122 10.36 -18.52 11.43
C SER A 122 8.93 -19.02 11.21
N ARG A 123 8.06 -18.29 10.48
CA ARG A 123 6.72 -18.77 10.15
C ARG A 123 6.64 -19.30 8.73
N LEU A 124 6.07 -20.50 8.60
CA LEU A 124 5.76 -21.15 7.33
C LEU A 124 4.72 -20.38 6.49
N LEU A 125 3.94 -19.48 7.10
CA LEU A 125 2.91 -18.69 6.42
C LEU A 125 2.96 -17.21 6.83
N PRO A 126 2.85 -16.26 5.87
CA PRO A 126 2.75 -14.83 6.15
C PRO A 126 1.56 -14.53 7.06
N ALA A 127 1.78 -13.81 8.17
CA ALA A 127 0.70 -13.36 9.05
C ALA A 127 0.50 -11.86 8.92
N LEU A 128 -0.71 -11.43 8.55
CA LEU A 128 -1.09 -10.02 8.58
C LEU A 128 -1.26 -9.56 10.03
N GLY A 129 -0.68 -8.41 10.37
CA GLY A 129 -0.93 -7.74 11.64
C GLY A 129 -2.37 -7.24 11.76
N PRO A 130 -2.78 -6.74 12.94
CA PRO A 130 -4.16 -6.31 13.19
C PRO A 130 -4.61 -5.20 12.22
N VAL A 131 -3.78 -4.17 12.02
CA VAL A 131 -4.13 -3.04 11.13
C VAL A 131 -4.29 -3.46 9.67
N PRO A 132 -3.32 -4.15 9.02
CA PRO A 132 -3.52 -4.68 7.68
C PRO A 132 -4.72 -5.63 7.57
N ARG A 133 -4.94 -6.50 8.57
CA ARG A 133 -6.08 -7.42 8.57
C ARG A 133 -7.42 -6.68 8.62
N ASP A 134 -7.54 -5.66 9.47
CA ASP A 134 -8.75 -4.85 9.57
C ASP A 134 -9.00 -4.06 8.29
N CYS A 135 -7.95 -3.48 7.70
CA CYS A 135 -8.07 -2.72 6.46
C CYS A 135 -8.49 -3.63 5.29
N VAL A 136 -7.90 -4.81 5.14
CA VAL A 136 -8.29 -5.78 4.11
C VAL A 136 -9.77 -6.15 4.22
N ARG A 137 -10.31 -6.23 5.44
CA ARG A 137 -11.72 -6.59 5.66
C ARG A 137 -12.71 -5.47 5.36
N HIS A 138 -12.35 -4.22 5.62
CA HIS A 138 -13.30 -3.11 5.66
C HIS A 138 -13.00 -1.98 4.66
N SER A 139 -11.93 -2.10 3.85
CA SER A 139 -11.51 -1.04 2.95
C SER A 139 -12.54 -0.78 1.85
N PRO A 140 -12.85 0.50 1.55
CA PRO A 140 -13.69 0.87 0.41
C PRO A 140 -12.95 0.76 -0.94
N CYS A 141 -11.63 0.56 -0.92
CA CYS A 141 -10.77 0.47 -2.10
C CYS A 141 -9.87 -0.78 -2.04
N PRO A 142 -9.24 -1.18 -3.16
CA PRO A 142 -8.23 -2.23 -3.17
C PRO A 142 -7.13 -2.01 -2.12
N VAL A 143 -6.69 -3.08 -1.46
CA VAL A 143 -5.62 -3.04 -0.44
C VAL A 143 -4.43 -3.84 -0.93
N VAL A 144 -3.24 -3.25 -0.85
CA VAL A 144 -1.97 -3.90 -1.17
C VAL A 144 -1.13 -4.03 0.08
N THR A 145 -0.72 -5.26 0.40
CA THR A 145 0.16 -5.54 1.53
C THR A 145 1.57 -5.79 1.04
N VAL A 146 2.53 -5.02 1.52
CA VAL A 146 3.94 -5.08 1.10
C VAL A 146 4.78 -5.67 2.24
N PRO A 147 5.52 -6.76 2.02
CA PRO A 147 6.41 -7.31 3.03
C PRO A 147 7.61 -6.37 3.25
N ALA A 148 8.16 -6.36 4.46
CA ALA A 148 9.51 -5.82 4.64
C ALA A 148 10.47 -6.56 3.70
N ALA A 149 11.42 -5.85 3.10
CA ALA A 149 12.51 -6.49 2.37
C ALA A 149 13.27 -7.37 3.36
N THR A 150 13.00 -8.66 3.36
CA THR A 150 13.92 -9.62 3.95
C THR A 150 15.16 -9.53 3.08
N GLY A 151 16.32 -9.28 3.69
CA GLY A 151 17.59 -9.36 2.99
C GLY A 151 17.78 -10.78 2.49
N ARG A 152 17.23 -11.10 1.32
CA ARG A 152 17.89 -12.05 0.44
C ARG A 152 19.13 -11.29 -0.01
N PRO A 153 20.35 -11.76 0.28
CA PRO A 153 21.52 -11.17 -0.33
C PRO A 153 21.25 -11.11 -1.84
N ALA A 154 21.54 -9.96 -2.47
CA ALA A 154 21.68 -9.94 -3.91
C ALA A 154 22.57 -11.15 -4.27
N PRO A 155 22.25 -11.96 -5.29
CA PRO A 155 23.19 -12.97 -5.74
C PRO A 155 24.52 -12.23 -5.90
N ALA A 156 25.54 -12.68 -5.16
CA ALA A 156 26.86 -12.09 -5.24
C ALA A 156 27.17 -11.94 -6.73
N ALA A 157 27.59 -10.74 -7.12
CA ALA A 157 28.17 -10.57 -8.44
C ALA A 157 29.38 -11.51 -8.49
N GLU A 158 29.18 -12.69 -9.07
CA GLU A 158 30.23 -13.64 -9.37
C GLU A 158 31.09 -12.98 -10.45
N ASP A 159 32.24 -12.45 -10.06
CA ASP A 159 33.30 -11.99 -10.94
C ASP A 159 33.94 -13.18 -11.70
N GLY A 160 33.22 -13.71 -12.71
CA GLY A 160 33.67 -14.48 -13.88
C GLY A 160 34.49 -15.80 -13.72
N PRO A 161 34.83 -16.52 -14.81
CA PRO A 161 34.26 -16.53 -16.16
C PRO A 161 33.72 -17.92 -16.62
N ALA A 162 32.81 -17.87 -17.60
CA ALA A 162 32.39 -18.86 -18.62
C ALA A 162 32.48 -20.39 -18.32
N GLY A 163 31.32 -20.99 -18.06
CA GLY A 163 31.00 -22.39 -18.37
C GLY A 163 29.50 -22.53 -18.68
N PRO A 164 29.05 -23.35 -19.65
CA PRO A 164 27.66 -23.32 -20.08
C PRO A 164 26.78 -24.16 -19.12
N PRO A 165 25.70 -23.62 -18.51
CA PRO A 165 24.81 -24.46 -17.75
C PRO A 165 23.75 -25.11 -18.64
N GLY A 166 23.70 -26.44 -18.53
CA GLY A 166 22.63 -27.29 -19.01
C GLY A 166 21.28 -26.95 -18.38
N ARG A 167 20.25 -27.38 -19.11
CA ARG A 167 18.83 -27.08 -18.95
C ARG A 167 18.23 -27.61 -17.64
N ALA A 168 17.41 -26.77 -17.01
CA ALA A 168 16.21 -27.17 -16.27
C ALA A 168 15.22 -25.98 -16.35
N ALA A 169 14.45 -25.84 -17.43
CA ALA A 169 13.15 -26.48 -17.69
C ALA A 169 12.06 -26.09 -16.67
N TRP A 170 11.42 -24.95 -16.92
CA TRP A 170 10.05 -24.66 -16.51
C TRP A 170 9.11 -25.18 -17.62
N PRO A 171 7.98 -25.84 -17.32
CA PRO A 171 7.10 -26.33 -18.37
C PRO A 171 6.19 -25.20 -18.87
N LEU A 172 6.36 -24.84 -20.14
CA LEU A 172 5.35 -24.14 -20.94
C LEU A 172 4.38 -25.17 -21.51
N SER A 173 3.13 -25.10 -21.07
CA SER A 173 2.00 -25.66 -21.80
C SER A 173 1.69 -24.76 -23.00
N ALA A 174 2.09 -25.17 -24.20
CA ALA A 174 1.37 -24.87 -25.44
C ALA A 174 1.95 -25.69 -26.61
N ARG A 175 1.19 -26.69 -27.08
CA ARG A 175 1.28 -27.19 -28.46
C ARG A 175 -0.08 -27.00 -29.10
N ASN A 176 -0.22 -25.93 -29.86
CA ASN A 176 -0.55 -25.94 -31.29
C ASN A 176 -0.99 -24.55 -31.72
N ALA A 177 -0.16 -23.92 -32.55
CA ALA A 177 -0.62 -23.01 -33.58
C ALA A 177 -0.43 -23.72 -34.95
N PRO A 178 -1.06 -23.19 -36.01
CA PRO A 178 -0.19 -22.64 -37.04
C PRO A 178 -0.51 -21.19 -37.38
N SER A 179 0.60 -20.48 -37.66
CA SER A 179 0.87 -19.26 -38.43
C SER A 179 -0.24 -18.23 -38.67
N GLU A 180 0.01 -16.97 -38.31
CA GLU A 180 0.45 -15.89 -39.23
C GLU A 180 0.50 -14.54 -38.46
N ALA A 181 1.61 -13.80 -38.65
CA ALA A 181 1.83 -12.34 -38.58
C ALA A 181 1.23 -11.42 -37.47
N GLY A 182 2.10 -10.57 -36.90
CA GLY A 182 1.75 -9.18 -36.52
C GLY A 182 1.96 -8.75 -35.07
N ASP A 183 3.01 -7.93 -34.87
CA ASP A 183 3.08 -6.67 -34.09
C ASP A 183 2.70 -6.57 -32.58
N GLU A 184 3.49 -5.72 -31.89
CA GLU A 184 3.37 -5.07 -30.57
C GLU A 184 2.76 -5.80 -29.34
N GLY A 185 3.40 -5.63 -28.17
CA GLY A 185 2.67 -5.69 -26.88
C GLY A 185 3.46 -6.12 -25.64
N ALA A 186 3.54 -5.21 -24.66
CA ALA A 186 4.07 -5.41 -23.31
C ALA A 186 3.29 -6.46 -22.48
N PRO A 187 3.90 -7.10 -21.45
CA PRO A 187 3.21 -8.09 -20.61
C PRO A 187 2.35 -7.48 -19.48
N PRO A 188 1.17 -8.07 -19.15
CA PRO A 188 0.21 -7.50 -18.20
C PRO A 188 0.34 -7.98 -16.75
N ALA A 189 -0.07 -7.12 -15.83
CA ALA A 189 -0.32 -7.44 -14.42
C ALA A 189 -1.62 -8.28 -14.27
N VAL A 190 -1.58 -9.25 -13.35
CA VAL A 190 -2.71 -10.13 -13.04
C VAL A 190 -3.77 -9.35 -12.25
N VAL A 191 -4.89 -9.07 -12.91
CA VAL A 191 -6.16 -8.61 -12.33
C VAL A 191 -7.15 -9.75 -12.42
N LEU A 192 -7.79 -10.11 -11.30
CA LEU A 192 -8.86 -11.10 -11.25
C LEU A 192 -10.22 -10.43 -11.59
N PRO A 193 -11.03 -10.93 -12.53
CA PRO A 193 -12.44 -10.55 -12.72
C PRO A 193 -13.32 -11.39 -11.77
N GLY A 194 -14.59 -11.13 -11.46
CA GLY A 194 -15.63 -10.17 -11.82
C GLY A 194 -16.82 -10.48 -10.89
N SER A 195 -17.82 -9.63 -10.74
CA SER A 195 -19.08 -9.85 -11.46
C SER A 195 -19.95 -8.60 -11.42
N ALA A 196 -20.43 -8.22 -12.59
CA ALA A 196 -21.41 -7.18 -12.83
C ALA A 196 -22.80 -7.82 -12.92
N ALA A 197 -23.79 -7.19 -12.29
CA ALA A 197 -25.18 -7.28 -12.73
C ALA A 197 -25.65 -5.87 -13.12
N ARG A 198 -26.11 -5.77 -14.36
CA ARG A 198 -26.57 -4.56 -15.07
C ARG A 198 -28.00 -4.92 -15.51
N VAL A 199 -29.04 -4.13 -15.24
CA VAL A 199 -29.73 -3.16 -16.12
C VAL A 199 -31.19 -3.20 -15.59
N GLN A 200 -31.89 -2.10 -15.29
CA GLN A 200 -32.69 -1.37 -16.27
C GLN A 200 -32.90 0.09 -15.88
N ARG A 201 -32.84 0.93 -16.93
CA ARG A 201 -33.31 2.31 -16.96
C ARG A 201 -34.82 2.28 -17.07
N GLU A 202 -35.49 3.23 -16.43
CA GLU A 202 -36.73 3.76 -16.99
C GLU A 202 -36.75 5.28 -16.87
N THR A 203 -37.46 5.85 -17.83
CA THR A 203 -37.38 7.17 -18.42
C THR A 203 -38.01 8.28 -17.57
N ARG A 204 -37.44 9.48 -17.70
CA ARG A 204 -38.09 10.75 -17.31
C ARG A 204 -39.37 10.95 -18.11
N GLU A 205 -40.46 11.31 -17.44
CA GLU A 205 -41.49 12.20 -17.97
C GLU A 205 -42.00 13.16 -16.89
N THR A 206 -41.88 14.45 -17.18
CA THR A 206 -42.64 15.63 -16.71
C THR A 206 -42.65 16.54 -17.94
N PRO A 207 -43.72 17.29 -18.29
CA PRO A 207 -44.40 18.19 -17.35
C PRO A 207 -45.90 18.49 -17.61
N SER A 208 -46.59 19.08 -16.61
CA SER A 208 -47.33 20.35 -16.69
C SER A 208 -47.73 20.81 -15.30
#